data_AF-A0A925X5A1-F1
#
_entry.id   AF-A0A925X5A1-F1
#
_cell.length_a   1.000
_cell.length_b   1.000
_cell.length_c   1.000
_cell.angle_alpha   90.00
_cell.angle_beta   90.00
_cell.angle_gamma   90.00
#
_symmetry.space_group_name_H-M   'P 1'
#
loop_
_entity.id
_entity.type
_entity.pdbx_description
1 polymer ?
#
loop_
_entity_poly.entity_id
_entity_poly.type
_entity_poly.pdbx_seq_one_letter_code
_entity_poly.pdbx_strand_id
1 'polypeptide(L)'
;MPSVADAAGADAPFLDVPYLLEVSQPKQRGSYFVPGIIVLLVLAFGSAYLSSKSAQWKSAIDVFSGVLMIGIIAAMGIVMWTTVRRQRDERARIEAIEELVQLRRWQQAAAMLRDVLSQPTVSPNGRVQYLLFLGSVLARYNRFDDAIAVQSHLMENVDLDPSTRHALRLGRAMAMLREDHLVDADRAISELRRDVSRATDPSQPEAEAPVSAGLSLIEMYRDVKTGHAAEAIEMFNHTLPAMRKQLGHRVADAHALAAKAYDFLGDSLNAQANWERATVLSPEIELLRRYPELSSLSSKYRAIVAPAPELLGAA
;
A
#
# COMPACT_ATOMS: atom_id res chain seq x y z
N MET A 1 36.07 -16.66 10.37
CA MET A 1 34.64 -16.33 10.40
C MET A 1 34.09 -16.54 9.01
N PRO A 2 33.22 -17.53 8.79
CA PRO A 2 32.63 -17.78 7.48
C PRO A 2 31.80 -16.57 7.04
N SER A 3 31.98 -16.17 5.79
CA SER A 3 31.25 -15.09 5.13
C SER A 3 29.77 -15.43 5.10
N VAL A 4 28.92 -14.54 5.63
CA VAL A 4 27.45 -14.65 5.55
C VAL A 4 26.96 -14.65 4.08
N ALA A 5 27.84 -14.35 3.11
CA ALA A 5 27.50 -14.34 1.69
C ALA A 5 27.41 -15.74 1.04
N ASP A 6 28.05 -16.78 1.58
CA ASP A 6 28.16 -18.08 0.88
C ASP A 6 27.02 -19.08 1.19
N ALA A 7 26.11 -18.74 2.11
CA ALA A 7 24.94 -19.58 2.46
C ALA A 7 23.63 -19.13 1.78
N ALA A 8 23.64 -18.08 0.96
CA ALA A 8 22.44 -17.49 0.36
C ALA A 8 22.02 -18.12 -0.98
N GLY A 9 22.59 -19.26 -1.36
CA GLY A 9 22.37 -19.91 -2.66
C GLY A 9 21.40 -21.09 -2.57
N ALA A 10 20.09 -20.83 -2.69
CA ALA A 10 19.08 -21.62 -3.43
C ALA A 10 17.63 -21.37 -2.94
N ASP A 11 17.43 -21.15 -1.64
CA ASP A 11 16.07 -21.19 -1.04
C ASP A 11 15.66 -19.93 -0.27
N ALA A 12 16.33 -18.79 -0.46
CA ALA A 12 15.91 -17.56 0.22
C ALA A 12 14.45 -17.24 -0.18
N PRO A 13 13.48 -17.30 0.77
CA PRO A 13 12.07 -17.20 0.43
C PRO A 13 11.80 -15.90 -0.30
N PHE A 14 11.12 -15.99 -1.45
CA PHE A 14 10.77 -14.84 -2.28
C PHE A 14 9.99 -13.84 -1.41
N LEU A 15 10.58 -12.68 -1.07
CA LEU A 15 10.01 -11.67 -0.17
C LEU A 15 9.72 -12.21 1.25
N ASP A 16 10.75 -12.49 2.05
CA ASP A 16 10.62 -12.79 3.48
C ASP A 16 10.00 -11.60 4.24
N VAL A 17 8.69 -11.61 4.43
CA VAL A 17 7.94 -10.47 4.97
C VAL A 17 8.31 -10.15 6.42
N PRO A 18 8.36 -11.12 7.35
CA PRO A 18 8.83 -10.86 8.71
C PRO A 18 10.19 -10.16 8.73
N TYR A 19 11.17 -10.66 7.96
CA TYR A 19 12.49 -10.05 7.86
C TYR A 19 12.43 -8.63 7.28
N LEU A 20 11.70 -8.42 6.19
CA LEU A 20 11.57 -7.11 5.56
C LEU A 20 10.87 -6.10 6.48
N LEU A 21 9.89 -6.51 7.28
CA LEU A 21 9.24 -5.64 8.25
C LEU A 21 10.21 -5.19 9.35
N GLU A 22 11.06 -6.09 9.86
CA GLU A 22 12.04 -5.78 10.90
C GLU A 22 13.19 -4.92 10.36
N VAL A 23 13.84 -5.36 9.28
CA VAL A 23 15.03 -4.69 8.75
C VAL A 23 14.74 -3.33 8.14
N SER A 24 13.54 -3.14 7.55
CA SER A 24 13.15 -1.86 6.97
C SER A 24 12.93 -0.77 8.02
N GLN A 25 12.89 -1.08 9.32
CA GLN A 25 12.63 -0.06 10.34
C GLN A 25 13.61 1.11 10.21
N PRO A 26 13.11 2.36 10.24
CA PRO A 26 13.97 3.52 10.17
C PRO A 26 14.85 3.50 11.42
N LYS A 27 16.15 3.24 11.24
CA LYS A 27 17.09 3.34 12.36
C LYS A 27 17.06 4.78 12.84
N GLN A 28 16.63 4.97 14.09
CA GLN A 28 16.75 6.25 14.77
C GLN A 28 18.24 6.59 14.76
N ARG A 29 18.66 7.43 13.81
CA ARG A 29 20.05 7.86 13.74
C ARG A 29 20.30 8.55 15.06
N GLY A 30 21.13 7.93 15.90
CA GLY A 30 21.60 8.52 17.13
C GLY A 30 21.99 9.94 16.80
N SER A 31 21.35 10.88 17.48
CA SER A 31 21.35 12.28 17.09
C SER A 31 22.80 12.78 17.17
N TYR A 32 23.56 12.69 16.07
CA TYR A 32 24.89 13.30 15.93
C TYR A 32 24.80 14.82 16.12
N PHE A 33 23.59 15.35 16.06
CA PHE A 33 23.27 16.72 16.40
C PHE A 33 23.49 17.03 17.88
N VAL A 34 23.19 16.10 18.82
CA VAL A 34 23.41 16.31 20.27
C VAL A 34 24.88 16.53 20.62
N PRO A 35 25.84 15.65 20.27
CA PRO A 35 27.25 15.92 20.53
C PRO A 35 27.73 17.15 19.75
N GLY A 36 27.20 17.41 18.55
CA GLY A 36 27.49 18.64 17.79
C GLY A 36 27.09 19.90 18.56
N ILE A 37 25.88 19.94 19.14
CA ILE A 37 25.42 21.04 20.00
C ILE A 37 26.28 21.16 21.25
N ILE A 38 26.59 20.04 21.92
CA ILE A 38 27.39 20.06 23.15
C ILE A 38 28.78 20.64 22.86
N VAL A 39 29.45 20.21 21.80
CA VAL A 39 30.76 20.74 21.39
C VAL A 39 30.65 22.23 21.06
N LEU A 40 29.60 22.64 20.35
CA LEU A 40 29.37 24.05 20.01
C LEU A 40 29.12 24.91 21.25
N LEU A 41 28.34 24.43 22.22
CA LEU A 41 28.11 25.11 23.49
C LEU A 41 29.39 25.22 24.30
N VAL A 42 30.18 24.14 24.42
CA VAL A 42 31.46 24.15 25.13
C VAL A 42 32.42 25.15 24.50
N LEU A 43 32.50 25.20 23.16
CA LEU A 43 33.31 26.17 22.44
C LEU A 43 32.83 27.61 22.66
N ALA A 44 31.52 27.84 22.62
CA ALA A 44 30.93 29.16 22.83
C ALA A 44 31.17 29.68 24.25
N PHE A 45 30.90 28.86 25.27
CA PHE A 45 31.13 29.23 26.67
C PHE A 45 32.62 29.37 27.01
N GLY A 46 33.47 28.46 26.51
CA GLY A 46 34.92 28.55 26.68
C GLY A 46 35.50 29.83 26.06
N SER A 47 35.03 30.17 24.85
CA SER A 47 35.40 31.41 24.15
C SER A 47 34.97 32.66 24.93
N ALA A 48 33.72 32.70 25.39
CA ALA A 48 33.19 33.83 26.18
C ALA A 48 33.96 34.02 27.49
N TYR A 49 34.31 32.93 28.19
CA TYR A 49 35.06 32.98 29.43
C TYR A 49 36.50 33.49 29.22
N LEU A 50 37.20 33.00 28.20
CA LEU A 50 38.58 33.42 27.89
C LEU A 50 38.67 34.88 27.43
N SER A 51 37.69 35.35 26.66
CA SER A 51 37.62 36.74 26.18
C SER A 51 37.55 37.76 27.32
N SER A 52 36.97 37.39 28.47
CA SER A 52 36.85 38.28 29.63
C SER A 52 38.19 38.62 30.33
N LYS A 53 39.24 37.83 30.11
CA LYS A 53 40.50 37.96 30.88
C LYS A 53 41.58 38.84 30.23
N SER A 54 41.54 39.13 28.93
CA SER A 54 42.53 40.06 28.32
C SER A 54 42.06 40.68 27.01
N ALA A 55 42.49 41.91 26.74
CA ALA A 55 42.18 42.62 25.50
C ALA A 55 42.88 42.02 24.25
N GLN A 56 44.09 41.45 24.39
CA GLN A 56 44.82 40.85 23.27
C GLN A 56 44.18 39.52 22.81
N TRP A 57 43.66 38.73 23.74
CA TRP A 57 42.93 37.50 23.42
C TRP A 57 41.63 37.76 22.63
N LYS A 58 41.02 38.93 22.80
CA LYS A 58 39.76 39.29 22.13
C LYS A 58 39.88 39.22 20.61
N SER A 59 40.88 39.86 20.01
CA SER A 59 41.05 39.87 18.55
C SER A 59 41.32 38.49 17.95
N ALA A 60 42.11 37.66 18.64
CA ALA A 60 42.37 36.28 18.20
C ALA A 60 41.10 35.42 18.25
N ILE A 61 40.31 35.59 19.32
CA ILE A 61 39.02 34.91 19.49
C ILE A 61 38.02 35.34 18.41
N ASP A 62 37.96 36.63 18.07
CA ASP A 62 37.04 37.15 17.05
C ASP A 62 37.32 36.53 15.66
N VAL A 63 38.60 36.44 15.26
CA VAL A 63 39.00 35.80 14.00
C VAL A 63 38.70 34.31 14.02
N PHE A 64 39.03 33.61 15.10
CA PHE A 64 38.76 32.18 15.25
C PHE A 64 37.26 31.88 15.20
N SER A 65 36.43 32.69 15.86
CA SER A 65 34.98 32.60 15.85
C SER A 65 34.40 32.79 14.45
N GLY A 66 34.93 33.75 13.68
CA GLY A 66 34.54 33.96 12.29
C GLY A 66 34.81 32.74 11.40
N VAL A 67 36.01 32.16 11.51
CA VAL A 67 36.38 30.93 10.78
C VAL A 67 35.51 29.75 11.23
N LEU A 68 35.26 29.62 12.54
CA LEU A 68 34.42 28.57 13.10
C LEU A 68 32.97 28.67 12.58
N MET A 69 32.39 29.88 12.54
CA MET A 69 31.04 30.09 11.98
C MET A 69 30.96 29.70 10.50
N ILE A 70 31.95 30.10 9.69
CA ILE A 70 32.02 29.70 8.27
C ILE A 70 32.10 28.16 8.16
N GLY A 71 32.92 27.52 9.00
CA GLY A 71 33.03 26.07 9.07
C GLY A 71 31.71 25.38 9.41
N ILE A 72 30.97 25.90 10.39
CA ILE A 72 29.64 25.38 10.79
C ILE A 72 28.63 25.55 9.65
N ILE A 73 28.57 26.73 9.02
CA ILE A 73 27.67 26.99 7.90
C ILE A 73 27.98 26.03 6.73
N ALA A 74 29.26 25.83 6.41
CA ALA A 74 29.67 24.88 5.38
C ALA A 74 29.28 23.44 5.74
N ALA A 75 29.50 23.01 6.98
CA ALA A 75 29.11 21.69 7.46
C ALA A 75 27.59 21.48 7.40
N MET A 76 26.80 22.46 7.84
CA MET A 76 25.34 22.44 7.73
C MET A 76 24.88 22.38 6.27
N GLY A 77 25.52 23.12 5.37
CA GLY A 77 25.26 23.06 3.93
C GLY A 77 25.49 21.67 3.35
N ILE A 78 26.58 21.00 3.73
CA ILE A 78 26.89 19.63 3.29
C ILE A 78 25.86 18.62 3.84
N VAL A 79 25.51 18.72 5.13
CA VAL A 79 24.51 17.84 5.75
C VAL A 79 23.13 18.04 5.12
N MET A 80 22.72 19.29 4.89
CA MET A 80 21.46 19.62 4.24
C MET A 80 21.43 19.09 2.80
N TRP A 81 22.49 19.33 2.01
CA TRP A 81 22.58 18.86 0.63
C TRP A 81 22.51 17.34 0.54
N THR A 82 23.25 16.62 1.38
CA THR A 82 23.22 15.14 1.41
C THR A 82 21.87 14.59 1.88
N THR A 83 21.20 15.26 2.82
CA THR A 83 19.86 14.88 3.28
C THR A 83 18.82 15.09 2.19
N VAL A 84 18.81 16.25 1.54
CA VAL A 84 17.91 16.55 0.42
C VAL A 84 18.15 15.58 -0.73
N ARG A 85 19.41 15.28 -1.07
CA ARG A 85 19.73 14.32 -2.12
C ARG A 85 19.17 12.94 -1.80
N ARG A 86 19.35 12.45 -0.57
CA ARG A 86 18.79 11.16 -0.12
C ARG A 86 17.27 11.13 -0.17
N GLN A 87 16.59 12.21 0.22
CA GLN A 87 15.14 12.30 0.14
C GLN A 87 14.65 12.30 -1.32
N ARG A 88 15.36 12.98 -2.22
CA ARG A 88 15.06 12.95 -3.66
C ARG A 88 15.27 11.56 -4.25
N ASP A 89 16.35 10.88 -3.88
CA ASP A 89 16.63 9.52 -4.33
C ASP A 89 15.56 8.54 -3.80
N GLU A 90 15.12 8.69 -2.54
CA GLU A 90 14.02 7.89 -1.95
C GLU A 90 12.70 8.12 -2.69
N ARG A 91 12.35 9.39 -2.95
CA ARG A 91 11.15 9.75 -3.71
C ARG A 91 11.17 9.19 -5.12
N ALA A 92 12.29 9.29 -5.83
CA ALA A 92 12.43 8.73 -7.18
C ALA A 92 12.25 7.20 -7.18
N ARG A 93 12.71 6.50 -6.12
CA ARG A 93 12.46 5.06 -5.97
C ARG A 93 10.98 4.74 -5.71
N ILE A 94 10.29 5.54 -4.90
CA ILE A 94 8.84 5.37 -4.66
C ILE A 94 8.08 5.53 -5.98
N GLU A 95 8.36 6.60 -6.71
CA GLU A 95 7.73 6.89 -8.02
C GLU A 95 8.02 5.76 -9.03
N ALA A 96 9.25 5.22 -9.06
CA ALA A 96 9.59 4.09 -9.91
C ALA A 96 8.83 2.79 -9.53
N ILE A 97 8.69 2.48 -8.24
CA ILE A 97 7.92 1.31 -7.79
C ILE A 97 6.44 1.50 -8.13
N GLU A 98 5.90 2.69 -7.90
CA GLU A 98 4.53 3.03 -8.24
C GLU A 98 4.27 2.83 -9.73
N GLU A 99 5.15 3.36 -10.60
CA GLU A 99 5.05 3.17 -12.04
C GLU A 99 5.11 1.69 -12.42
N LEU A 100 6.03 0.90 -11.84
CA LEU A 100 6.11 -0.54 -12.09
C LEU A 100 4.82 -1.27 -11.68
N VAL A 101 4.19 -0.87 -10.58
CA VAL A 101 2.90 -1.40 -10.12
C VAL A 101 1.77 -1.00 -11.08
N GLN A 102 1.70 0.27 -11.47
CA GLN A 102 0.69 0.78 -12.41
C GLN A 102 0.80 0.11 -13.80
N LEU A 103 2.02 -0.08 -14.30
CA LEU A 103 2.34 -0.78 -15.53
C LEU A 103 2.25 -2.31 -15.41
N ARG A 104 1.83 -2.84 -14.25
CA ARG A 104 1.68 -4.27 -13.98
C ARG A 104 2.97 -5.08 -14.15
N ARG A 105 4.14 -4.46 -13.97
CA ARG A 105 5.47 -5.09 -14.00
C ARG A 105 5.83 -5.68 -12.63
N TRP A 106 4.99 -6.59 -12.15
CA TRP A 106 4.98 -7.10 -10.77
C TRP A 106 6.31 -7.71 -10.30
N GLN A 107 7.01 -8.45 -11.18
CA GLN A 107 8.31 -9.05 -10.85
C GLN A 107 9.39 -7.99 -10.59
N GLN A 108 9.42 -6.93 -11.40
CA GLN A 108 10.37 -5.83 -11.25
C GLN A 108 10.05 -5.01 -10.00
N ALA A 109 8.75 -4.74 -9.75
CA ALA A 109 8.30 -4.09 -8.53
C ALA A 109 8.70 -4.89 -7.27
N ALA A 110 8.51 -6.21 -7.29
CA ALA A 110 8.91 -7.09 -6.19
C ALA A 110 10.43 -7.06 -5.93
N ALA A 111 11.24 -7.13 -6.99
CA ALA A 111 12.69 -7.04 -6.86
C ALA A 111 13.16 -5.70 -6.28
N MET A 112 12.58 -4.59 -6.74
CA MET A 112 12.90 -3.25 -6.25
C MET A 112 12.44 -3.04 -4.80
N LEU A 113 11.25 -3.54 -4.45
CA LEU A 113 10.76 -3.53 -3.06
C LEU A 113 11.66 -4.33 -2.13
N ARG A 114 12.11 -5.52 -2.57
CA ARG A 114 13.06 -6.33 -1.80
C ARG A 114 14.36 -5.56 -1.56
N ASP A 115 14.94 -4.96 -2.59
CA ASP A 115 16.19 -4.20 -2.46
C ASP A 115 16.04 -3.06 -1.43
N VAL A 116 14.98 -2.26 -1.58
CA VAL A 116 14.76 -1.09 -0.71
C VAL A 116 14.39 -1.46 0.72
N LEU A 117 13.55 -2.48 0.92
CA LEU A 117 13.11 -2.91 2.26
C LEU A 117 14.13 -3.84 2.96
N SER A 118 15.11 -4.38 2.24
CA SER A 118 16.22 -5.14 2.83
C SER A 118 17.25 -4.27 3.57
N GLN A 119 17.04 -2.96 3.60
CA GLN A 119 17.87 -1.99 4.28
C GLN A 119 16.99 -1.06 5.13
N PRO A 120 17.52 -0.47 6.22
CA PRO A 120 16.80 0.54 6.98
C PRO A 120 16.39 1.71 6.09
N THR A 121 15.10 2.04 6.09
CA THR A 121 14.60 3.16 5.26
C THR A 121 15.11 4.50 5.80
N VAL A 122 15.17 5.50 4.91
CA VAL A 122 15.64 6.84 5.27
C VAL A 122 14.55 7.60 6.00
N SER A 123 13.31 7.52 5.53
CA SER A 123 12.16 8.16 6.17
C SER A 123 11.09 7.16 6.62
N PRO A 124 10.36 7.45 7.71
CA PRO A 124 9.20 6.67 8.12
C PRO A 124 8.11 6.65 7.03
N ASN A 125 7.86 7.80 6.40
CA ASN A 125 6.84 7.93 5.35
C ASN A 125 7.20 7.10 4.11
N GLY A 126 8.48 7.09 3.70
CA GLY A 126 8.94 6.25 2.60
C GLY A 126 8.70 4.76 2.87
N ARG A 127 8.99 4.30 4.10
CA ARG A 127 8.69 2.93 4.54
C ARG A 127 7.22 2.59 4.40
N VAL A 128 6.32 3.46 4.86
CA VAL A 128 4.87 3.24 4.74
C VAL A 128 4.48 3.02 3.29
N GLN A 129 4.95 3.87 2.36
CA GLN A 129 4.67 3.73 0.93
C GLN A 129 5.21 2.41 0.37
N TYR A 130 6.45 2.05 0.69
CA TYR A 130 7.02 0.76 0.26
C TYR A 130 6.21 -0.43 0.79
N LEU A 131 5.75 -0.39 2.04
CA LEU A 131 4.93 -1.46 2.63
C LEU A 131 3.52 -1.52 2.00
N LEU A 132 2.92 -0.38 1.64
CA LEU A 132 1.66 -0.35 0.89
C LEU A 132 1.80 -1.05 -0.48
N PHE A 133 2.87 -0.75 -1.21
CA PHE A 133 3.17 -1.44 -2.47
C PHE A 133 3.51 -2.91 -2.27
N LEU A 134 4.24 -3.26 -1.21
CA LEU A 134 4.54 -4.64 -0.85
C LEU A 134 3.26 -5.45 -0.61
N GLY A 135 2.30 -4.93 0.17
CA GLY A 135 1.01 -5.59 0.37
C GLY A 135 0.26 -5.86 -0.94
N SER A 136 0.31 -4.91 -1.88
CA SER A 136 -0.30 -5.07 -3.21
C SER A 136 0.41 -6.13 -4.07
N VAL A 137 1.74 -6.16 -4.04
CA VAL A 137 2.56 -7.15 -4.75
C VAL A 137 2.35 -8.55 -4.16
N LEU A 138 2.31 -8.71 -2.84
CA LEU A 138 2.04 -9.99 -2.19
C LEU A 138 0.66 -10.55 -2.58
N ALA A 139 -0.37 -9.70 -2.56
CA ALA A 139 -1.71 -10.06 -3.02
C ALA A 139 -1.75 -10.44 -4.52
N ARG A 140 -0.84 -9.90 -5.35
CA ARG A 140 -0.72 -10.30 -6.75
C ARG A 140 -0.21 -11.74 -6.90
N TYR A 141 0.71 -12.15 -6.04
CA TYR A 141 1.32 -13.49 -6.02
C TYR A 141 0.54 -14.50 -5.17
N ASN A 142 -0.70 -14.18 -4.77
CA ASN A 142 -1.53 -15.02 -3.90
C ASN A 142 -0.85 -15.37 -2.56
N ARG A 143 0.03 -14.50 -2.04
CA ARG A 143 0.58 -14.61 -0.68
C ARG A 143 -0.26 -13.75 0.26
N PHE A 144 -1.52 -14.13 0.46
CA PHE A 144 -2.46 -13.25 1.16
C PHE A 144 -2.22 -13.23 2.66
N ASP A 145 -1.73 -14.32 3.28
CA ASP A 145 -1.28 -14.31 4.68
C ASP A 145 -0.21 -13.24 4.94
N ASP A 146 0.80 -13.19 4.08
CA ASP A 146 1.86 -12.19 4.15
C ASP A 146 1.32 -10.77 3.90
N ALA A 147 0.37 -10.62 2.97
CA ALA A 147 -0.30 -9.34 2.74
C ALA A 147 -1.09 -8.88 3.98
N ILE A 148 -1.81 -9.80 4.65
CA ILE A 148 -2.52 -9.56 5.90
C ILE A 148 -1.54 -9.10 6.98
N ALA A 149 -0.39 -9.76 7.10
CA ALA A 149 0.65 -9.39 8.08
C ALA A 149 1.17 -7.97 7.85
N VAL A 150 1.50 -7.60 6.60
CA VAL A 150 1.94 -6.23 6.26
C VAL A 150 0.85 -5.20 6.55
N GLN A 151 -0.39 -5.49 6.18
CA GLN A 151 -1.51 -4.56 6.37
C GLN A 151 -1.85 -4.36 7.84
N SER A 152 -1.82 -5.44 8.65
CA SER A 152 -2.01 -5.36 10.10
C SER A 152 -0.88 -4.58 10.76
N HIS A 153 0.38 -4.84 10.37
CA HIS A 153 1.54 -4.08 10.86
C HIS A 153 1.38 -2.58 10.60
N LEU A 154 0.95 -2.19 9.39
CA LEU A 154 0.71 -0.80 9.04
C LEU A 154 -0.41 -0.17 9.88
N MET A 155 -1.51 -0.88 10.11
CA MET A 155 -2.62 -0.34 10.91
C MET A 155 -2.32 -0.23 12.40
N GLU A 156 -1.47 -1.08 12.94
CA GLU A 156 -1.12 -1.12 14.36
C GLU A 156 0.00 -0.13 14.73
N ASN A 157 0.93 0.13 13.81
CA ASN A 157 2.17 0.85 14.11
C ASN A 157 2.27 2.23 13.43
N VAL A 158 1.34 2.59 12.56
CA VAL A 158 1.39 3.82 11.77
C VAL A 158 0.08 4.58 11.89
N ASP A 159 0.18 5.88 12.17
CA ASP A 159 -0.97 6.77 12.07
C ASP A 159 -1.24 7.13 10.61
N LEU A 160 -2.17 6.38 10.01
CA LEU A 160 -2.63 6.57 8.65
C LEU A 160 -3.83 7.51 8.60
N ASP A 161 -3.95 8.27 7.52
CA ASP A 161 -5.17 9.02 7.26
C ASP A 161 -6.40 8.09 7.14
N PRO A 162 -7.62 8.57 7.47
CA PRO A 162 -8.82 7.73 7.48
C PRO A 162 -9.10 7.00 6.16
N SER A 163 -8.77 7.61 5.01
CA SER A 163 -9.02 7.03 3.69
C SER A 163 -8.09 5.86 3.43
N THR A 164 -6.78 6.04 3.63
CA THR A 164 -5.78 4.96 3.50
C THR A 164 -6.06 3.83 4.48
N ARG A 165 -6.43 4.16 5.72
CA ARG A 165 -6.83 3.16 6.73
C ARG A 165 -8.04 2.35 6.27
N HIS A 166 -9.07 2.99 5.72
CA HIS A 166 -10.25 2.30 5.18
C HIS A 166 -9.85 1.38 4.01
N ALA A 167 -9.04 1.86 3.07
CA ALA A 167 -8.57 1.07 1.94
C ALA A 167 -7.75 -0.17 2.38
N LEU A 168 -6.90 -0.03 3.40
CA LEU A 168 -6.18 -1.16 3.99
C LEU A 168 -7.10 -2.18 4.65
N ARG A 169 -8.13 -1.73 5.37
CA ARG A 169 -9.13 -2.63 5.97
C ARG A 169 -9.91 -3.41 4.91
N LEU A 170 -10.29 -2.75 3.81
CA LEU A 170 -10.91 -3.42 2.65
C LEU A 170 -9.96 -4.47 2.05
N GLY A 171 -8.69 -4.09 1.80
CA GLY A 171 -7.67 -5.00 1.28
C GLY A 171 -7.45 -6.22 2.17
N ARG A 172 -7.43 -6.01 3.50
CA ARG A 172 -7.27 -7.08 4.50
C ARG A 172 -8.46 -8.01 4.56
N ALA A 173 -9.68 -7.48 4.61
CA ALA A 173 -10.89 -8.30 4.60
C ALA A 173 -10.99 -9.14 3.33
N MET A 174 -10.64 -8.57 2.17
CA MET A 174 -10.56 -9.32 0.92
C MET A 174 -9.50 -10.43 1.01
N ALA A 175 -8.29 -10.13 1.49
CA ALA A 175 -7.23 -11.13 1.67
C ALA A 175 -7.64 -12.27 2.62
N MET A 176 -8.33 -11.96 3.72
CA MET A 176 -8.88 -12.96 4.66
C MET A 176 -9.91 -13.87 3.99
N LEU A 177 -10.79 -13.33 3.14
CA LEU A 177 -11.71 -14.15 2.36
C LEU A 177 -10.98 -15.08 1.40
N ARG A 178 -9.82 -14.70 0.87
CA ARG A 178 -9.04 -15.53 -0.06
C ARG A 178 -8.39 -16.72 0.61
N GLU A 179 -7.91 -16.56 1.84
CA GLU A 179 -7.27 -17.62 2.65
C GLU A 179 -8.28 -18.41 3.50
N ASP A 180 -9.57 -18.33 3.19
CA ASP A 180 -10.63 -19.03 3.94
C ASP A 180 -10.71 -18.69 5.43
N HIS A 181 -10.18 -17.52 5.85
CA HIS A 181 -10.33 -16.98 7.20
C HIS A 181 -11.74 -16.36 7.38
N LEU A 182 -12.80 -17.14 7.12
CA LEU A 182 -14.18 -16.65 6.96
C LEU A 182 -14.70 -15.95 8.22
N VAL A 183 -14.38 -16.46 9.42
CA VAL A 183 -14.83 -15.88 10.69
C VAL A 183 -14.17 -14.51 10.94
N ASP A 184 -12.86 -14.41 10.71
CA ASP A 184 -12.13 -13.16 10.88
C ASP A 184 -12.50 -12.15 9.79
N ALA A 185 -12.73 -12.62 8.57
CA ALA A 185 -13.24 -11.80 7.47
C ALA A 185 -14.62 -11.20 7.82
N ASP A 186 -15.55 -11.99 8.36
CA ASP A 186 -16.88 -11.48 8.73
C ASP A 186 -16.83 -10.45 9.86
N ARG A 187 -15.94 -10.64 10.85
CA ARG A 187 -15.66 -9.62 11.87
C ARG A 187 -15.12 -8.34 11.24
N ALA A 188 -14.14 -8.46 10.35
CA ALA A 188 -13.54 -7.30 9.67
C ALA A 188 -14.56 -6.55 8.78
N ILE A 189 -15.44 -7.27 8.09
CA ILE A 189 -16.55 -6.70 7.29
C ILE A 189 -17.53 -5.97 8.21
N SER A 190 -17.89 -6.56 9.35
CA SER A 190 -18.77 -5.93 10.34
C SER A 190 -18.18 -4.64 10.92
N GLU A 191 -16.87 -4.59 11.16
CA GLU A 191 -16.17 -3.36 11.55
C GLU A 191 -16.20 -2.30 10.44
N LEU A 192 -15.94 -2.69 9.19
CA LEU A 192 -16.03 -1.81 8.02
C LEU A 192 -17.43 -1.20 7.87
N ARG A 193 -18.50 -1.99 8.05
CA ARG A 193 -19.88 -1.50 8.06
C ARG A 193 -20.07 -0.40 9.10
N ARG A 194 -19.64 -0.65 10.34
CA ARG A 194 -19.75 0.31 11.45
C ARG A 194 -19.02 1.61 11.14
N ASP A 195 -17.85 1.53 10.53
CA ASP A 195 -17.07 2.71 10.16
C ASP A 195 -17.76 3.54 9.07
N VAL A 196 -18.30 2.89 8.04
CA VAL A 196 -19.09 3.56 6.98
C VAL A 196 -20.35 4.20 7.57
N SER A 197 -21.05 3.49 8.46
CA SER A 197 -22.22 4.04 9.16
C SER A 197 -21.87 5.25 10.04
N ARG A 198 -20.72 5.24 10.74
CA ARG A 198 -20.27 6.39 11.55
C ARG A 198 -19.80 7.58 10.70
N ALA A 199 -19.24 7.31 9.52
CA ALA A 199 -18.81 8.35 8.59
C ALA A 199 -19.99 9.03 7.88
N THR A 200 -21.16 8.40 7.89
CA THR A 200 -22.41 8.97 7.37
C THR A 200 -22.95 9.98 8.39
N ASP A 201 -23.05 11.24 7.98
CA ASP A 201 -23.53 12.32 8.84
C ASP A 201 -25.02 12.12 9.19
N PRO A 202 -25.37 11.90 10.47
CA PRO A 202 -26.76 11.69 10.87
C PRO A 202 -27.63 12.94 10.68
N SER A 203 -27.02 14.12 10.47
CA SER A 203 -27.76 15.38 10.25
C SER A 203 -28.34 15.51 8.84
N GLN A 204 -28.00 14.61 7.91
CA GLN A 204 -28.55 14.56 6.55
C GLN A 204 -29.36 13.27 6.32
N PRO A 205 -30.53 13.09 6.96
CA PRO A 205 -31.30 11.85 6.90
C PRO A 205 -31.85 11.53 5.50
N GLU A 206 -31.93 12.52 4.60
CA GLU A 206 -32.39 12.33 3.22
C GLU A 206 -31.26 12.00 2.25
N ALA A 207 -29.99 12.15 2.64
CA ALA A 207 -28.88 11.70 1.82
C ALA A 207 -28.78 10.18 1.95
N GLU A 208 -29.02 9.45 0.86
CA GLU A 208 -28.73 8.01 0.78
C GLU A 208 -27.33 7.77 1.35
N ALA A 209 -27.25 6.93 2.39
CA ALA A 209 -25.98 6.66 3.08
C ALA A 209 -24.93 6.25 2.03
N PRO A 210 -23.72 6.85 2.04
CA PRO A 210 -22.71 6.58 1.03
C PRO A 210 -22.38 5.09 1.02
N VAL A 211 -22.90 4.39 0.01
CA VAL A 211 -22.60 2.98 -0.23
C VAL A 211 -21.13 2.89 -0.64
N SER A 212 -20.30 2.33 0.25
CA SER A 212 -18.92 2.00 -0.10
C SER A 212 -18.94 0.85 -1.10
N ALA A 213 -18.61 1.15 -2.36
CA ALA A 213 -18.58 0.15 -3.42
C ALA A 213 -17.54 -0.95 -3.15
N GLY A 214 -16.43 -0.59 -2.49
CA GLY A 214 -15.41 -1.54 -2.07
C GLY A 214 -15.92 -2.53 -1.02
N LEU A 215 -16.67 -2.04 -0.03
CA LEU A 215 -17.31 -2.90 0.97
C LEU A 215 -18.34 -3.83 0.34
N SER A 216 -19.21 -3.27 -0.51
CA SER A 216 -20.26 -4.04 -1.22
C SER A 216 -19.64 -5.16 -2.07
N LEU A 217 -18.50 -4.90 -2.73
CA LEU A 217 -17.79 -5.92 -3.51
C LEU A 217 -17.24 -7.06 -2.63
N ILE A 218 -16.71 -6.75 -1.45
CA ILE A 218 -16.21 -7.76 -0.49
C ILE A 218 -17.36 -8.62 0.03
N GLU A 219 -18.50 -8.00 0.34
CA GLU A 219 -19.69 -8.69 0.81
C GLU A 219 -20.27 -9.62 -0.26
N MET A 220 -20.39 -9.14 -1.50
CA MET A 220 -20.75 -10.00 -2.64
C MET A 220 -19.80 -11.20 -2.77
N TYR A 221 -18.49 -10.99 -2.60
CA TYR A 221 -17.53 -12.09 -2.68
C TYR A 221 -17.72 -13.09 -1.54
N ARG A 222 -17.90 -12.62 -0.31
CA ARG A 222 -18.23 -13.46 0.85
C ARG A 222 -19.49 -14.29 0.59
N ASP A 223 -20.55 -13.66 0.09
CA ASP A 223 -21.85 -14.29 -0.13
C ASP A 223 -21.77 -15.37 -1.22
N VAL A 224 -21.09 -15.07 -2.35
CA VAL A 224 -20.77 -16.09 -3.38
C VAL A 224 -19.95 -17.24 -2.77
N LYS A 225 -18.91 -16.93 -1.99
CA LYS A 225 -18.02 -17.94 -1.42
C LYS A 225 -18.72 -18.86 -0.42
N THR A 226 -19.74 -18.36 0.26
CA THR A 226 -20.53 -19.08 1.27
C THR A 226 -21.83 -19.68 0.74
N GLY A 227 -22.13 -19.52 -0.56
CA GLY A 227 -23.32 -20.08 -1.21
C GLY A 227 -24.60 -19.24 -1.07
N HIS A 228 -24.51 -18.02 -0.55
CA HIS A 228 -25.62 -17.06 -0.41
C HIS A 228 -25.84 -16.28 -1.72
N ALA A 229 -26.23 -17.02 -2.76
CA ALA A 229 -26.30 -16.47 -4.12
C ALA A 229 -27.39 -15.40 -4.29
N ALA A 230 -28.53 -15.55 -3.61
CA ALA A 230 -29.63 -14.61 -3.70
C ALA A 230 -29.26 -13.23 -3.13
N GLU A 231 -28.59 -13.24 -1.97
CA GLU A 231 -28.10 -12.07 -1.26
C GLU A 231 -27.05 -11.32 -2.10
N ALA A 232 -26.13 -12.05 -2.73
CA ALA A 232 -25.14 -11.47 -3.63
C ALA A 232 -25.78 -10.76 -4.85
N ILE A 233 -26.86 -11.33 -5.41
CA ILE A 233 -27.60 -10.73 -6.53
C ILE A 233 -28.36 -9.49 -6.09
N GLU A 234 -29.05 -9.55 -4.94
CA GLU A 234 -29.75 -8.40 -4.38
C GLU A 234 -28.79 -7.23 -4.14
N MET A 235 -27.66 -7.52 -3.47
CA MET A 235 -26.62 -6.55 -3.20
C MET A 235 -26.03 -5.97 -4.49
N PHE A 236 -25.74 -6.81 -5.49
CA PHE A 236 -25.27 -6.37 -6.79
C PHE A 236 -26.24 -5.36 -7.43
N ASN A 237 -27.53 -5.70 -7.50
CA ASN A 237 -28.53 -4.83 -8.12
C ASN A 237 -28.69 -3.50 -7.40
N HIS A 238 -28.66 -3.52 -6.06
CA HIS A 238 -28.78 -2.33 -5.24
C HIS A 238 -27.54 -1.41 -5.37
N THR A 239 -26.33 -1.99 -5.39
CA THR A 239 -25.09 -1.22 -5.26
C THR A 239 -24.38 -0.93 -6.59
N LEU A 240 -24.83 -1.53 -7.70
CA LEU A 240 -24.24 -1.34 -9.04
C LEU A 240 -24.11 0.14 -9.48
N PRO A 241 -25.09 1.04 -9.24
CA PRO A 241 -24.94 2.45 -9.59
C PRO A 241 -23.77 3.12 -8.86
N ALA A 242 -23.59 2.83 -7.56
CA ALA A 242 -22.47 3.34 -6.78
C ALA A 242 -21.14 2.72 -7.23
N MET A 243 -21.12 1.42 -7.50
CA MET A 243 -19.94 0.72 -8.02
C MET A 243 -19.44 1.31 -9.34
N ARG A 244 -20.35 1.62 -10.28
CA ARG A 244 -20.01 2.29 -11.55
C ARG A 244 -19.33 3.64 -11.36
N LYS A 245 -19.76 4.41 -10.37
CA LYS A 245 -19.15 5.72 -10.05
C LYS A 245 -17.80 5.58 -9.36
N GLN A 246 -17.64 4.61 -8.47
CA GLN A 246 -16.48 4.54 -7.55
C GLN A 246 -15.36 3.59 -8.01
N LEU A 247 -15.68 2.47 -8.68
CA LEU A 247 -14.73 1.38 -8.94
C LEU A 247 -14.11 1.42 -10.34
N GLY A 248 -14.68 2.18 -11.28
CA GLY A 248 -14.23 2.23 -12.67
C GLY A 248 -14.17 0.82 -13.29
N HIS A 249 -13.00 0.40 -13.77
CA HIS A 249 -12.81 -0.93 -14.38
C HIS A 249 -13.04 -2.10 -13.40
N ARG A 250 -12.95 -1.87 -12.08
CA ARG A 250 -13.20 -2.91 -11.08
C ARG A 250 -14.67 -3.30 -10.93
N VAL A 251 -15.59 -2.62 -11.62
CA VAL A 251 -16.98 -3.10 -11.78
C VAL A 251 -17.04 -4.44 -12.51
N ALA A 252 -16.00 -4.80 -13.27
CA ALA A 252 -15.83 -6.15 -13.82
C ALA A 252 -15.90 -7.23 -12.73
N ASP A 253 -15.28 -6.97 -11.57
CA ASP A 253 -15.24 -7.90 -10.44
C ASP A 253 -16.67 -8.18 -9.93
N ALA A 254 -17.49 -7.11 -9.80
CA ALA A 254 -18.89 -7.23 -9.35
C ALA A 254 -19.76 -8.00 -10.36
N HIS A 255 -19.64 -7.70 -11.65
CA HIS A 255 -20.34 -8.46 -12.69
C HIS A 255 -19.94 -9.94 -12.70
N ALA A 256 -18.66 -10.25 -12.51
CA ALA A 256 -18.20 -11.63 -12.46
C ALA A 256 -18.77 -12.40 -11.26
N LEU A 257 -18.79 -11.78 -10.08
CA LEU A 257 -19.40 -12.37 -8.88
C LEU A 257 -20.91 -12.53 -9.02
N ALA A 258 -21.62 -11.55 -9.60
CA ALA A 258 -23.03 -11.67 -9.91
C ALA A 258 -23.30 -12.81 -10.90
N ALA A 259 -22.47 -12.95 -11.95
CA ALA A 259 -22.57 -14.08 -12.89
C ALA A 259 -22.45 -15.43 -12.16
N LYS A 260 -21.53 -15.53 -11.19
CA LYS A 260 -21.38 -16.74 -10.39
C LYS A 260 -22.58 -17.02 -9.49
N ALA A 261 -23.16 -15.98 -8.91
CA ALA A 261 -24.38 -16.11 -8.11
C ALA A 261 -25.58 -16.57 -8.97
N TYR A 262 -25.78 -16.00 -10.17
CA TYR A 262 -26.82 -16.46 -11.09
C TYR A 262 -26.61 -17.91 -11.54
N ASP A 263 -25.35 -18.32 -11.77
CA ASP A 263 -24.99 -19.70 -12.09
C ASP A 263 -25.38 -20.67 -10.97
N PHE A 264 -25.17 -20.31 -9.69
CA PHE A 264 -25.61 -21.12 -8.54
C PHE A 264 -27.12 -21.31 -8.48
N LEU A 265 -27.90 -20.32 -8.91
CA LEU A 265 -29.37 -20.41 -8.97
C LEU A 265 -29.90 -21.06 -10.25
N GLY A 266 -29.02 -21.48 -11.17
CA GLY A 266 -29.42 -22.08 -12.46
C GLY A 266 -29.91 -21.08 -13.50
N ASP A 267 -29.81 -19.77 -13.25
CA ASP A 267 -30.21 -18.71 -14.17
C ASP A 267 -29.11 -18.47 -15.21
N SER A 268 -29.04 -19.37 -16.19
CA SER A 268 -27.98 -19.38 -17.20
C SER A 268 -27.96 -18.12 -18.09
N LEU A 269 -29.10 -17.47 -18.31
CA LEU A 269 -29.19 -16.28 -19.15
C LEU A 269 -28.55 -15.07 -18.48
N ASN A 270 -28.91 -14.82 -17.22
CA ASN A 270 -28.32 -13.71 -16.46
C ASN A 270 -26.86 -13.98 -16.09
N ALA A 271 -26.49 -15.24 -15.87
CA ALA A 271 -25.09 -15.63 -15.68
C ALA A 271 -24.24 -15.30 -16.91
N GLN A 272 -24.65 -15.73 -18.12
CA GLN A 272 -23.95 -15.41 -19.37
C GLN A 272 -23.85 -13.89 -19.57
N ALA A 273 -24.97 -13.16 -19.44
CA ALA A 273 -24.98 -11.72 -19.68
C ALA A 273 -24.06 -10.94 -18.72
N ASN A 274 -23.94 -11.35 -17.46
CA ASN A 274 -23.01 -10.72 -16.52
C ASN A 274 -21.56 -11.15 -16.75
N TRP A 275 -21.32 -12.40 -17.14
CA TRP A 275 -19.98 -12.88 -17.52
C TRP A 275 -19.41 -12.13 -18.73
N GLU A 276 -20.25 -11.89 -19.74
CA GLU A 276 -19.91 -11.08 -20.90
C GLU A 276 -19.52 -9.65 -20.50
N ARG A 277 -20.32 -8.99 -19.65
CA ARG A 277 -19.99 -7.64 -19.16
C ARG A 277 -18.69 -7.62 -18.35
N ALA A 278 -18.46 -8.63 -17.53
CA ALA A 278 -17.22 -8.75 -16.77
C ALA A 278 -16.00 -8.88 -17.69
N THR A 279 -16.08 -9.77 -18.68
CA THR A 279 -14.98 -10.09 -19.61
C THR A 279 -14.68 -8.97 -20.61
N VAL A 280 -15.68 -8.18 -20.97
CA VAL A 280 -15.49 -6.91 -21.72
C VAL A 280 -14.68 -5.90 -20.92
N LEU A 281 -14.89 -5.83 -19.60
CA LEU A 281 -14.25 -4.82 -18.74
C LEU A 281 -12.89 -5.27 -18.19
N SER A 282 -12.69 -6.57 -18.00
CA SER A 282 -11.44 -7.15 -17.51
C SER A 282 -11.17 -8.49 -18.18
N PRO A 283 -9.93 -8.77 -18.61
CA PRO A 283 -9.58 -10.08 -19.17
C PRO A 283 -9.96 -11.23 -18.23
N GLU A 284 -10.48 -12.31 -18.80
CA GLU A 284 -10.90 -13.51 -18.08
C GLU A 284 -9.80 -14.03 -17.14
N ILE A 285 -8.55 -14.10 -17.63
CA ILE A 285 -7.40 -14.56 -16.83
C ILE A 285 -7.20 -13.72 -15.55
N GLU A 286 -7.49 -12.42 -15.59
CA GLU A 286 -7.41 -11.56 -14.41
C GLU A 286 -8.56 -11.80 -13.44
N LEU A 287 -9.77 -12.05 -13.94
CA LEU A 287 -10.93 -12.38 -13.11
C LEU A 287 -10.72 -13.73 -12.41
N LEU A 288 -10.28 -14.76 -13.14
CA LEU A 288 -9.99 -16.09 -12.59
C LEU A 288 -8.87 -16.06 -11.54
N ARG A 289 -7.83 -15.24 -11.76
CA ARG A 289 -6.78 -15.03 -10.76
C ARG A 289 -7.33 -14.32 -9.52
N ARG A 290 -8.22 -13.34 -9.71
CA ARG A 290 -8.85 -12.58 -8.62
C ARG A 290 -9.95 -13.34 -7.88
N TYR A 291 -10.54 -14.37 -8.47
CA TYR A 291 -11.65 -15.12 -7.91
C TYR A 291 -11.66 -16.55 -8.52
N PRO A 292 -10.92 -17.51 -7.92
CA PRO A 292 -10.87 -18.90 -8.35
C PRO A 292 -12.24 -19.58 -8.43
N GLU A 293 -13.21 -19.12 -7.65
CA GLU A 293 -14.61 -19.56 -7.64
C GLU A 293 -15.30 -19.35 -9.00
N LEU A 294 -14.75 -18.47 -9.85
CA LEU A 294 -15.23 -18.22 -11.21
C LEU A 294 -14.75 -19.27 -12.23
N SER A 295 -13.85 -20.19 -11.88
CA SER A 295 -13.29 -21.21 -12.79
C SER A 295 -14.35 -22.07 -13.47
N SER A 296 -15.46 -22.36 -12.80
CA SER A 296 -16.59 -23.07 -13.41
C SER A 296 -17.29 -22.28 -14.53
N LEU A 297 -17.22 -20.94 -14.49
CA LEU A 297 -17.86 -20.08 -15.49
C LEU A 297 -17.09 -20.11 -16.81
N SER A 298 -15.74 -20.14 -16.77
CA SER A 298 -14.91 -20.14 -17.98
C SER A 298 -15.15 -21.36 -18.87
N SER A 299 -15.52 -22.50 -18.28
CA SER A 299 -15.90 -23.70 -19.03
C SER A 299 -17.33 -23.68 -19.58
N LYS A 300 -18.21 -22.85 -19.00
CA LYS A 300 -19.67 -22.90 -19.24
C LYS A 300 -20.16 -21.75 -20.11
N TYR A 301 -19.57 -20.57 -19.96
CA TYR A 301 -20.03 -19.33 -20.54
C TYR A 301 -18.96 -18.73 -21.46
N ARG A 302 -19.39 -18.20 -22.60
CA ARG A 302 -18.47 -17.61 -23.59
C ARG A 302 -17.99 -16.25 -23.08
N ALA A 303 -16.68 -16.08 -22.93
CA ALA A 303 -16.08 -14.77 -22.67
C ALA A 303 -16.13 -13.88 -23.92
N ILE A 304 -16.36 -12.58 -23.73
CA ILE A 304 -16.21 -11.58 -24.79
C ILE A 304 -14.87 -10.89 -24.58
N VAL A 305 -14.02 -10.98 -25.60
CA VAL A 305 -12.75 -10.24 -25.63
C VAL A 305 -13.06 -8.78 -25.96
N ALA A 306 -12.57 -7.87 -25.13
CA ALA A 306 -12.64 -6.44 -25.43
C ALA A 306 -12.02 -6.18 -26.82
N PRO A 307 -12.66 -5.37 -27.69
CA PRO A 307 -12.11 -5.06 -29.00
C PRO A 307 -10.72 -4.45 -28.85
N ALA A 308 -9.76 -4.94 -29.64
CA ALA A 308 -8.39 -4.46 -29.59
C ALA A 308 -8.36 -2.93 -29.80
N PRO A 309 -7.56 -2.18 -29.02
CA PRO A 309 -7.51 -0.71 -29.12
C PRO A 309 -7.09 -0.20 -30.49
N GLU A 310 -6.44 -1.04 -31.32
CA GLU A 310 -6.10 -0.74 -32.71
C GLU A 310 -7.32 -0.38 -33.59
N LEU A 311 -8.52 -0.83 -33.21
CA LEU A 311 -9.75 -0.51 -33.95
C LEU A 311 -10.36 0.85 -33.56
N LEU A 312 -9.85 1.53 -32.52
CA LEU A 312 -10.38 2.81 -32.03
C LEU A 312 -9.54 4.02 -32.46
N GLY A 313 -8.42 3.82 -33.16
CA GLY A 313 -7.50 4.88 -33.59
C GLY A 313 -7.55 5.23 -35.07
N ALA A 314 -8.49 4.69 -35.85
CA ALA A 314 -8.61 4.91 -37.29
C ALA A 314 -9.80 5.80 -37.72
N ALA A 315 -10.37 6.58 -36.80
CA ALA A 315 -11.50 7.48 -37.05
C ALA A 315 -11.14 8.94 -36.77
#